data_AF-A0A1C4KFF7-F1
#
_entry.id   AF-A0A1C4KFF7-F1
#
_cell.length_a   1.000
_cell.length_b   1.000
_cell.length_c   1.000
_cell.angle_alpha   90.00
_cell.angle_beta   90.00
_cell.angle_gamma   90.00
#
_symmetry.space_group_name_H-M   'P 1'
#
loop_
_entity.id
_entity.type
_entity.pdbx_description
1 polymer ?
#
loop_
_entity_poly.entity_id
_entity_poly.type
_entity_poly.pdbx_seq_one_letter_code
_entity_poly.pdbx_strand_id
1 'polypeptide(L)'
;GARHAAPGTGAPGTGSTALEPAAPRALALLRRALARTYADWDRLESGDPYDHTRAELLALFLRSSWYRRRPGRGPLAALPARVRLVLVLRLHEGVPEEQVAALLGLSVDRVRLLCARGVHLVLHPPDPGAAP
;
A
#
# COMPACT_ATOMS: atom_id res chain seq x y z
N GLY A 1 -17.93 63.95 6.06
CA GLY A 1 -18.29 62.65 6.63
C GLY A 1 -17.41 61.58 6.01
N ALA A 2 -16.29 61.28 6.67
CA ALA A 2 -15.31 60.30 6.20
C ALA A 2 -15.82 58.88 6.44
N ARG A 3 -15.71 58.04 5.41
CA ARG A 3 -16.06 56.63 5.41
C ARG A 3 -15.07 55.80 6.23
N HIS A 4 -15.62 54.73 6.83
CA HIS A 4 -15.02 53.42 7.14
C HIS A 4 -13.49 53.28 7.27
N ALA A 5 -13.07 52.75 8.41
CA ALA A 5 -12.06 51.69 8.49
C ALA A 5 -12.21 50.91 9.81
N ALA A 6 -12.85 49.74 9.77
CA ALA A 6 -12.63 48.71 10.78
C ALA A 6 -11.34 47.96 10.40
N PRO A 7 -10.43 47.65 11.34
CA PRO A 7 -9.25 46.86 11.03
C PRO A 7 -9.70 45.45 10.66
N GLY A 8 -9.41 45.06 9.42
CA GLY A 8 -9.63 43.73 8.91
C GLY A 8 -8.92 42.70 9.78
N THR A 9 -9.70 41.72 10.22
CA THR A 9 -9.20 40.48 10.83
C THR A 9 -8.49 39.68 9.74
N GLY A 10 -7.24 40.05 9.46
CA GLY A 10 -6.33 39.27 8.63
C GLY A 10 -5.78 38.11 9.46
N ALA A 11 -6.57 37.07 9.69
CA ALA A 11 -5.97 35.78 9.95
C ALA A 11 -5.25 35.37 8.66
N PRO A 12 -3.92 35.15 8.66
CA PRO A 12 -3.26 34.61 7.49
C PRO A 12 -3.94 33.29 7.18
N GLY A 13 -4.42 33.18 5.94
CA GLY A 13 -5.03 31.97 5.43
C GLY A 13 -4.18 30.79 5.89
N THR A 14 -4.75 30.00 6.78
CA THR A 14 -4.44 28.59 6.83
C THR A 14 -4.89 28.07 5.47
N GLY A 15 -4.02 28.26 4.48
CA GLY A 15 -3.89 27.37 3.37
C GLY A 15 -3.61 26.03 3.98
N SER A 16 -4.67 25.39 4.46
CA SER A 16 -4.83 23.97 4.47
C SER A 16 -4.71 23.61 3.00
N THR A 17 -3.46 23.51 2.52
CA THR A 17 -3.13 22.42 1.62
C THR A 17 -3.51 21.19 2.42
N ALA A 18 -4.80 20.85 2.41
CA ALA A 18 -5.31 19.60 2.93
C ALA A 18 -4.36 18.58 2.34
N LEU A 19 -3.48 18.03 3.18
CA LEU A 19 -2.22 17.45 2.75
C LEU A 19 -2.57 16.42 1.68
N GLU A 20 -2.45 16.82 0.41
CA GLU A 20 -2.99 16.02 -0.69
C GLU A 20 -2.27 14.71 -0.55
N PRO A 21 -3.00 13.60 -0.30
CA PRO A 21 -2.40 12.39 0.19
C PRO A 21 -1.29 12.02 -0.78
N ALA A 22 -0.06 11.88 -0.29
CA ALA A 22 1.12 11.65 -1.12
C ALA A 22 0.96 10.44 -2.07
N ALA A 23 0.04 9.54 -1.73
CA ALA A 23 -0.48 8.50 -2.60
C ALA A 23 -2.03 8.45 -2.54
N PRO A 24 -2.75 9.24 -3.37
CA PRO A 24 -4.22 9.29 -3.31
C PRO A 24 -4.85 7.94 -3.62
N ARG A 25 -4.16 7.13 -4.44
CA ARG A 25 -4.59 5.77 -4.79
C ARG A 25 -4.39 4.77 -3.66
N ALA A 26 -3.32 4.90 -2.86
CA ALA A 26 -3.11 4.04 -1.70
C ALA A 26 -4.20 4.30 -0.65
N LEU A 27 -4.53 5.57 -0.42
CA LEU A 27 -5.64 5.96 0.45
C LEU A 27 -6.98 5.43 -0.05
N ALA A 28 -7.24 5.47 -1.35
CA ALA A 28 -8.46 4.90 -1.93
C ALA A 28 -8.58 3.39 -1.72
N LEU A 29 -7.47 2.64 -1.83
CA LEU A 29 -7.44 1.21 -1.55
C LEU A 29 -7.68 0.93 -0.06
N LEU A 30 -7.01 1.67 0.83
CA LEU A 30 -7.18 1.54 2.28
C LEU A 30 -8.62 1.82 2.70
N ARG A 31 -9.20 2.93 2.26
CA ARG A 31 -10.60 3.28 2.53
C ARG A 31 -11.56 2.19 2.07
N ARG A 32 -11.32 1.61 0.90
CA ARG A 32 -12.15 0.53 0.36
C ARG A 32 -12.00 -0.76 1.17
N ALA A 33 -10.79 -1.12 1.58
CA ALA A 33 -10.54 -2.29 2.42
C ALA A 33 -11.24 -2.14 3.78
N LEU A 34 -11.04 -1.00 4.45
CA LEU A 34 -11.68 -0.70 5.74
C LEU A 34 -13.21 -0.73 5.64
N ALA A 35 -13.79 -0.10 4.60
CA ALA A 35 -15.23 -0.13 4.39
C ALA A 35 -15.77 -1.56 4.20
N ARG A 36 -14.99 -2.45 3.57
CA ARG A 36 -15.37 -3.85 3.39
C ARG A 36 -15.29 -4.63 4.70
N THR A 37 -14.18 -4.49 5.44
CA THR A 37 -14.05 -5.08 6.78
C THR A 37 -15.21 -4.66 7.68
N TYR A 38 -15.57 -3.38 7.68
CA TYR A 38 -16.66 -2.87 8.51
C TYR A 38 -18.03 -3.42 8.09
N ALA A 39 -18.25 -3.61 6.79
CA ALA A 39 -19.50 -4.19 6.27
C ALA A 39 -19.64 -5.70 6.58
N ASP A 40 -18.53 -6.41 6.69
CA ASP A 40 -18.49 -7.84 7.03
C ASP A 40 -18.21 -8.09 8.53
N TRP A 41 -18.21 -7.03 9.36
CA TRP A 41 -17.79 -7.05 10.79
C TRP A 41 -18.58 -8.03 11.64
N ASP A 42 -19.90 -8.12 11.44
CA ASP A 42 -20.76 -9.04 12.19
C ASP A 42 -20.51 -10.51 11.82
N ARG A 43 -19.87 -10.78 10.69
CA ARG A 43 -19.50 -12.15 10.25
C ARG A 43 -18.10 -12.56 10.69
N LEU A 44 -17.34 -11.62 11.24
CA LEU A 44 -15.93 -11.78 11.65
C LEU A 44 -15.78 -12.28 13.09
N GLU A 45 -16.85 -12.75 13.73
CA GLU A 45 -17.05 -13.06 15.17
C GLU A 45 -15.95 -13.87 15.92
N SER A 46 -14.85 -14.26 15.29
CA SER A 46 -13.68 -14.88 15.95
C SER A 46 -12.31 -14.58 15.31
N GLY A 47 -12.24 -13.79 14.23
CA GLY A 47 -11.00 -13.50 13.52
C GLY A 47 -10.33 -12.20 13.96
N ASP A 48 -9.01 -12.07 13.78
CA ASP A 48 -8.32 -10.78 13.94
C ASP A 48 -8.79 -9.78 12.84
N PRO A 49 -9.43 -8.65 13.22
CA PRO A 49 -9.88 -7.65 12.25
C PRO A 49 -8.74 -7.02 11.44
N TYR A 50 -7.52 -6.97 12.00
CA TYR A 50 -6.35 -6.47 11.29
C TYR A 50 -5.93 -7.43 10.18
N ASP A 51 -5.92 -8.74 10.44
CA ASP A 51 -5.66 -9.77 9.43
C ASP A 51 -6.69 -9.73 8.30
N HIS A 52 -7.97 -9.57 8.61
CA HIS A 52 -9.01 -9.45 7.58
C HIS A 52 -8.84 -8.20 6.71
N THR A 53 -8.61 -7.06 7.35
CA THR A 53 -8.37 -5.79 6.63
C THR A 53 -7.11 -5.90 5.74
N ARG A 54 -6.06 -6.54 6.26
CA ARG A 54 -4.84 -6.81 5.51
C ARG A 54 -5.13 -7.71 4.31
N ALA A 55 -5.88 -8.80 4.47
CA ALA A 55 -6.29 -9.68 3.37
C ALA A 55 -7.05 -8.94 2.27
N GLU A 56 -8.05 -8.13 2.63
CA GLU A 56 -8.84 -7.34 1.68
C GLU A 56 -7.99 -6.29 0.95
N LEU A 57 -7.13 -5.57 1.68
CA LEU A 57 -6.19 -4.61 1.09
C LEU A 57 -5.26 -5.28 0.07
N LEU A 58 -4.70 -6.45 0.42
CA LEU A 58 -3.81 -7.22 -0.46
C LEU A 58 -4.55 -7.71 -1.71
N ALA A 59 -5.77 -8.24 -1.56
CA ALA A 59 -6.59 -8.69 -2.67
C ALA A 59 -6.95 -7.53 -3.62
N LEU A 60 -7.32 -6.37 -3.08
CA LEU A 60 -7.56 -5.15 -3.86
C LEU A 60 -6.28 -4.63 -4.53
N PHE A 61 -5.12 -4.72 -3.88
CA PHE A 61 -3.84 -4.34 -4.46
C PHE A 61 -3.44 -5.26 -5.63
N LEU A 62 -3.58 -6.58 -5.47
CA LEU A 62 -3.31 -7.55 -6.54
C LEU A 62 -4.25 -7.34 -7.73
N ARG A 63 -5.54 -7.13 -7.46
CA ARG A 63 -6.54 -6.75 -8.48
C ARG A 63 -6.31 -5.36 -9.08
N SER A 64 -5.56 -4.48 -8.43
CA SER A 64 -5.27 -3.14 -8.97
C SER A 64 -3.94 -3.04 -9.71
N SER A 65 -3.02 -3.96 -9.45
CA SER A 65 -1.66 -3.94 -9.99
C SER A 65 -1.51 -4.65 -11.34
N TRP A 66 -2.44 -5.54 -11.72
CA TRP A 66 -2.38 -6.22 -13.03
C TRP A 66 -2.59 -5.28 -14.23
N TYR A 67 -3.18 -4.10 -14.03
CA TYR A 67 -3.42 -3.12 -15.10
C TYR A 67 -2.45 -1.92 -15.11
N ARG A 68 -1.55 -1.74 -14.13
CA ARG A 68 -0.56 -0.64 -14.17
C ARG A 68 0.83 -1.07 -13.71
N ARG A 69 1.72 -1.29 -14.68
CA ARG A 69 3.15 -1.00 -14.52
C ARG A 69 3.34 0.51 -14.66
N ARG A 70 3.16 1.27 -13.58
CA ARG A 70 3.71 2.64 -13.50
C ARG A 70 4.96 2.57 -12.61
N PRO A 71 6.11 3.09 -13.08
CA PRO A 71 7.31 3.15 -12.27
C PRO A 71 7.06 4.16 -11.15
N GLY A 72 6.84 3.66 -9.92
CA GLY A 72 7.08 4.47 -8.73
C GLY A 72 8.57 4.83 -8.63
N ARG A 73 8.95 5.70 -7.70
CA ARG A 73 10.36 5.92 -7.36
C ARG A 73 10.79 4.95 -6.26
N GLY A 74 12.04 4.48 -6.32
CA GLY A 74 12.65 3.64 -5.29
C GLY A 74 12.76 2.14 -5.64
N PRO A 75 13.50 1.36 -4.83
CA PRO A 75 13.92 -0.01 -5.14
C PRO A 75 12.74 -0.98 -5.30
N LEU A 76 11.63 -0.76 -4.58
CA LEU A 76 10.44 -1.60 -4.68
C LEU A 76 9.60 -1.33 -5.94
N ALA A 77 9.83 -0.22 -6.64
CA ALA A 77 9.03 0.15 -7.81
C ALA A 77 9.35 -0.70 -9.05
N ALA A 78 10.58 -1.20 -9.15
CA ALA A 78 11.01 -2.12 -10.21
C ALA A 78 10.48 -3.55 -10.00
N LEU A 79 9.99 -3.87 -8.80
CA LEU A 79 9.56 -5.22 -8.47
C LEU A 79 8.16 -5.55 -9.02
N PRO A 80 7.94 -6.80 -9.48
CA PRO A 80 6.60 -7.31 -9.71
C PRO A 80 5.73 -7.18 -8.45
N ALA A 81 4.44 -6.87 -8.62
CA ALA A 81 3.53 -6.58 -7.51
C ALA A 81 3.49 -7.68 -6.43
N ARG A 82 3.52 -8.95 -6.83
CA ARG A 82 3.56 -10.10 -5.89
C ARG A 82 4.87 -10.16 -5.11
N VAL A 83 6.02 -9.93 -5.75
CA VAL A 83 7.34 -9.91 -5.09
C VAL A 83 7.39 -8.77 -4.08
N ARG A 84 6.91 -7.57 -4.47
CA ARG A 84 6.82 -6.42 -3.58
C ARG A 84 5.93 -6.70 -2.36
N LEU A 85 4.76 -7.29 -2.56
CA LEU A 85 3.87 -7.63 -1.44
C LEU A 85 4.51 -8.63 -0.47
N VAL A 86 5.15 -9.68 -0.99
CA VAL A 86 5.84 -10.65 -0.15
C VAL A 86 6.94 -9.97 0.68
N LEU A 87 7.73 -9.07 0.10
CA LEU A 87 8.75 -8.34 0.86
C LEU A 87 8.16 -7.41 1.92
N VAL A 88 7.12 -6.65 1.59
CA VAL A 88 6.48 -5.75 2.57
C VAL A 88 5.92 -6.56 3.74
N LEU A 89 5.18 -7.63 3.47
CA LEU A 89 4.60 -8.46 4.53
C LEU A 89 5.66 -9.16 5.37
N ARG A 90 6.71 -9.73 4.74
CA ARG A 90 7.74 -10.50 5.44
C ARG A 90 8.76 -9.64 6.18
N LEU A 91 9.26 -8.57 5.55
CA LEU A 91 10.38 -7.79 6.09
C LEU A 91 9.94 -6.49 6.77
N HIS A 92 8.86 -5.84 6.30
CA HIS A 92 8.42 -4.58 6.90
C HIS A 92 7.42 -4.81 8.03
N GLU A 93 6.43 -5.68 7.79
CA GLU A 93 5.35 -5.96 8.74
C GLU A 93 5.65 -7.16 9.67
N GLY A 94 6.70 -7.94 9.36
CA GLY A 94 7.11 -9.08 10.19
C GLY A 94 6.16 -10.29 10.18
N VAL A 95 5.22 -10.36 9.24
CA VAL A 95 4.21 -11.44 9.15
C VAL A 95 4.90 -12.77 8.83
N PRO A 96 4.59 -13.89 9.52
CA PRO A 96 5.20 -15.19 9.27
C PRO A 96 4.85 -15.77 7.89
N GLU A 97 5.67 -16.69 7.37
CA GLU A 97 5.57 -17.19 5.98
C GLU A 97 4.28 -17.95 5.72
N GLU A 98 3.83 -18.71 6.71
CA GLU A 98 2.60 -19.48 6.72
C GLU A 98 1.38 -18.57 6.58
N GLN A 99 1.39 -17.43 7.30
CA GLN A 99 0.31 -16.47 7.24
C GLN A 99 0.32 -15.67 5.94
N VAL A 100 1.51 -15.30 5.42
CA VAL A 100 1.63 -14.71 4.07
C VAL A 100 1.16 -15.68 2.99
N ALA A 101 1.50 -16.96 3.11
CA ALA A 101 1.06 -18.02 2.19
C ALA A 101 -0.47 -18.14 2.18
N ALA A 102 -1.10 -18.19 3.36
CA ALA A 102 -2.55 -18.20 3.51
C ALA A 102 -3.20 -16.93 2.91
N LEU A 103 -2.69 -15.75 3.24
CA LEU A 103 -3.21 -14.46 2.76
C LEU A 103 -3.15 -14.32 1.23
N LEU A 104 -2.11 -14.87 0.59
CA LEU A 104 -1.89 -14.73 -0.85
C LEU A 104 -2.38 -15.94 -1.66
N GLY A 105 -2.88 -17.00 -1.01
CA GLY A 105 -3.26 -18.25 -1.66
C GLY A 105 -2.08 -18.95 -2.34
N LEU A 106 -0.90 -18.92 -1.72
CA LEU A 106 0.34 -19.51 -2.21
C LEU A 106 0.84 -20.61 -1.27
N SER A 107 1.71 -21.50 -1.75
CA SER A 107 2.48 -22.39 -0.87
C SER A 107 3.61 -21.63 -0.16
N VAL A 108 4.00 -22.07 1.05
CA VAL A 108 5.12 -21.49 1.82
C VAL A 108 6.42 -21.44 1.01
N ASP A 109 6.75 -22.48 0.24
CA ASP A 109 7.96 -22.49 -0.60
C ASP A 109 7.93 -21.44 -1.71
N ARG A 110 6.74 -21.16 -2.25
CA ARG A 110 6.54 -20.08 -3.22
C ARG A 110 6.76 -18.71 -2.57
N VAL A 111 6.35 -18.54 -1.32
CA VAL A 111 6.61 -17.31 -0.54
C VAL A 111 8.11 -17.14 -0.33
N ARG A 112 8.82 -18.17 0.11
CA ARG A 112 10.29 -18.16 0.27
C ARG A 112 11.02 -17.81 -1.02
N LEU A 113 10.63 -18.45 -2.14
CA LEU A 113 11.20 -18.17 -3.46
C LEU A 113 10.99 -16.72 -3.89
N LEU A 114 9.77 -16.18 -3.71
CA LEU A 114 9.47 -14.79 -4.05
C LEU A 114 10.21 -13.82 -3.14
N CYS A 115 10.38 -14.15 -1.86
CA CYS A 115 11.15 -13.36 -0.90
C CYS A 115 12.62 -13.29 -1.31
N ALA A 116 13.27 -14.44 -1.54
CA ALA A 116 14.66 -14.52 -1.98
C ALA A 116 14.89 -13.78 -3.31
N ARG A 117 13.99 -13.98 -4.29
CA ARG A 117 14.02 -13.24 -5.56
C ARG A 117 13.88 -11.74 -5.35
N GLY A 118 12.98 -11.31 -4.47
CA GLY A 118 12.76 -9.91 -4.16
C GLY A 118 13.98 -9.25 -3.53
N VAL A 119 14.57 -9.90 -2.52
CA VAL A 119 15.81 -9.44 -1.89
C VAL A 119 16.92 -9.32 -2.92
N HIS A 120 17.10 -10.33 -3.79
CA HIS A 120 18.07 -10.28 -4.87
C HIS A 120 17.85 -9.10 -5.81
N LEU A 121 16.62 -8.86 -6.27
CA LEU A 121 16.30 -7.75 -7.18
C LEU A 121 16.46 -6.36 -6.54
N VAL A 122 16.32 -6.26 -5.22
CA VAL A 122 16.52 -5.00 -4.48
C VAL A 122 18.00 -4.72 -4.26
N LEU A 123 18.78 -5.74 -3.88
CA LEU A 123 20.22 -5.62 -3.62
C LEU A 123 21.05 -5.55 -4.91
N HIS A 124 20.58 -6.23 -5.95
CA HIS A 124 21.20 -6.29 -7.27
C HIS A 124 20.17 -5.86 -8.32
N PRO A 125 19.88 -4.55 -8.38
CA PRO A 125 18.97 -4.05 -9.41
C PRO A 125 19.56 -4.38 -10.79
N PRO A 126 18.77 -4.98 -11.69
CA PRO A 126 19.25 -5.28 -13.03
C PRO A 126 19.66 -3.97 -13.72
N ASP A 127 20.80 -4.01 -14.41
CA ASP A 127 21.34 -2.84 -15.08
C ASP A 127 20.34 -2.35 -16.14
N PRO A 128 19.76 -1.14 -16.02
CA PRO A 128 18.70 -0.68 -16.91
C PRO A 128 19.16 -0.51 -18.37
N GLY A 129 20.48 -0.54 -18.62
CA GLY A 129 21.09 -0.48 -19.95
C GLY A 129 21.52 -1.82 -20.55
N ALA A 130 21.42 -2.93 -19.81
CA ALA A 130 21.73 -4.27 -20.32
C ALA A 130 20.49 -4.90 -20.95
N ALA A 131 20.10 -4.41 -22.13
CA ALA A 131 19.23 -5.14 -23.05
C ALA A 131 20.08 -5.59 -24.27
N PRO A 132 19.83 -6.78 -24.84
CA PRO A 132 20.60 -7.33 -25.95
C PRO A 132 20.45 -6.54 -27.26
#